data_AF-A0A7V9ZMI1-F1
#
_entry.id   AF-A0A7V9ZMI1-F1
#
_cell.length_a   1.000
_cell.length_b   1.000
_cell.length_c   1.000
_cell.angle_alpha   90.00
_cell.angle_beta   90.00
_cell.angle_gamma   90.00
#
_symmetry.space_group_name_H-M   'P 1'
#
loop_
_entity.id
_entity.type
_entity.pdbx_description
1 polymer ?
#
loop_
_entity_poly.entity_id
_entity_poly.type
_entity_poly.pdbx_seq_one_letter_code
_entity_poly.pdbx_strand_id
1 'polypeptide(L)'
;MNTLTQAQKPRGYWATAFFSIIRGTVPLNKQSFDGHVLTLAAFRKDSPHPVHSQLESNLQKLIDNFFEDYKNLDGEKYLDTRAKLLDSTFMNYLIDIGESSIDPEIQDYVNDIGIYSAFKGTHNLDLYETKVGEWAKVFLASFLRKETIQYNIEAKRGLTKERARELTDKNTEISGPWYQAYTKGNVSLEQVKLLRKHLKHPELDTKNLQSEMETAFHKYQTLKNEYPEENRNAYQQMILSNLKTFIQKVNQ
;
A
#
# COMPACT_ATOMS: atom_id res chain seq x y z
N MET A 1 -11.32 -10.95 -19.92
CA MET A 1 -10.58 -10.96 -18.64
C MET A 1 -10.53 -9.52 -18.16
N ASN A 2 -11.10 -9.22 -16.99
CA ASN A 2 -11.04 -7.86 -16.42
C ASN A 2 -9.62 -7.62 -15.91
N THR A 3 -8.82 -6.90 -16.69
CA THR A 3 -7.56 -6.32 -16.23
C THR A 3 -7.89 -5.29 -15.16
N LEU A 4 -7.36 -5.48 -13.95
CA LEU A 4 -7.53 -4.56 -12.83
C LEU A 4 -7.15 -3.14 -13.25
N THR A 5 -7.97 -2.15 -12.91
CA THR A 5 -7.51 -0.75 -12.91
C THR A 5 -6.72 -0.49 -11.62
N GLN A 6 -5.70 0.37 -11.73
CA GLN A 6 -4.70 0.65 -10.69
C GLN A 6 -5.27 1.09 -9.33
N ALA A 7 -6.50 1.57 -9.34
CA ALA A 7 -7.30 1.99 -8.19
C ALA A 7 -7.65 0.88 -7.18
N GLN A 8 -7.62 -0.37 -7.62
CA GLN A 8 -8.19 -1.50 -6.92
C GLN A 8 -7.13 -2.26 -6.11
N LYS A 9 -6.15 -1.67 -5.41
CA LYS A 9 -5.10 -2.44 -4.70
C LYS A 9 -4.88 -2.05 -3.22
N PRO A 10 -4.65 -2.99 -2.26
CA PRO A 10 -4.70 -2.74 -0.82
C PRO A 10 -3.36 -2.15 -0.32
N ARG A 11 -3.31 -1.55 0.87
CA ARG A 11 -2.04 -1.01 1.41
C ARG A 11 -0.93 -2.08 1.36
N GLY A 12 0.21 -1.73 0.77
CA GLY A 12 1.31 -2.66 0.50
C GLY A 12 1.29 -3.31 -0.90
N TYR A 13 0.29 -3.04 -1.75
CA TYR A 13 0.28 -3.56 -3.14
C TYR A 13 1.46 -3.12 -3.98
N TRP A 14 1.97 -1.92 -3.71
CA TRP A 14 3.17 -1.40 -4.33
C TRP A 14 4.36 -2.29 -3.98
N ALA A 15 4.39 -2.89 -2.79
CA ALA A 15 5.50 -3.70 -2.32
C ALA A 15 5.65 -4.97 -3.16
N THR A 16 4.56 -5.63 -3.55
CA THR A 16 4.65 -6.78 -4.47
C THR A 16 5.23 -6.36 -5.82
N ALA A 17 4.74 -5.28 -6.42
CA ALA A 17 5.27 -4.79 -7.70
C ALA A 17 6.74 -4.36 -7.60
N PHE A 18 7.08 -3.65 -6.52
CA PHE A 18 8.43 -3.21 -6.20
C PHE A 18 9.39 -4.39 -6.05
N PHE A 19 9.04 -5.38 -5.22
CA PHE A 19 9.88 -6.55 -4.99
C PHE A 19 9.98 -7.45 -6.21
N SER A 20 8.93 -7.57 -7.04
CA SER A 20 9.04 -8.29 -8.33
C SER A 20 10.12 -7.68 -9.23
N ILE A 21 10.25 -6.35 -9.27
CA ILE A 21 11.29 -5.66 -10.05
C ILE A 21 12.66 -5.80 -9.38
N ILE A 22 12.76 -5.44 -8.10
CA ILE A 22 14.04 -5.37 -7.38
C ILE A 22 14.65 -6.76 -7.17
N ARG A 23 13.86 -7.78 -6.80
CA ARG A 23 14.39 -9.15 -6.65
C ARG A 23 14.69 -9.81 -7.98
N GLY A 24 13.85 -9.57 -9.00
CA GLY A 24 13.98 -10.22 -10.32
C GLY A 24 14.05 -11.75 -10.29
N THR A 25 13.51 -12.38 -9.24
CA THR A 25 13.51 -13.84 -9.09
C THR A 25 12.70 -14.53 -10.17
N VAL A 26 11.68 -13.85 -10.70
CA VAL A 26 10.92 -14.24 -11.88
C VAL A 26 11.10 -13.15 -12.94
N PRO A 27 11.71 -13.46 -14.10
CA PRO A 27 11.86 -12.49 -15.17
C PRO A 27 10.51 -11.95 -15.64
N LEU A 28 10.40 -10.62 -15.72
CA LEU A 28 9.23 -9.93 -16.23
C LEU A 28 9.42 -9.60 -17.71
N ASN A 29 8.43 -9.94 -18.54
CA ASN A 29 8.36 -9.38 -19.88
C ASN A 29 7.97 -7.88 -19.81
N LYS A 30 8.11 -7.15 -20.92
CA LYS A 30 7.84 -5.70 -20.98
C LYS A 30 6.44 -5.34 -20.50
N GLN A 31 5.42 -6.09 -20.92
CA GLN A 31 4.03 -5.83 -20.52
C GLN A 31 3.82 -5.97 -19.00
N SER A 32 4.35 -7.04 -18.40
CA SER A 32 4.26 -7.25 -16.95
C SER A 32 5.09 -6.21 -16.18
N PHE A 33 6.29 -5.88 -16.66
CA PHE A 33 7.14 -4.85 -16.09
C PHE A 33 6.44 -3.49 -16.10
N ASP A 34 5.90 -3.06 -17.24
CA ASP A 34 5.16 -1.80 -17.36
C ASP A 34 3.97 -1.78 -16.40
N GLY A 35 3.26 -2.91 -16.25
CA GLY A 35 2.19 -3.04 -15.26
C GLY A 35 2.65 -2.81 -13.82
N HIS A 36 3.84 -3.31 -13.45
CA HIS A 36 4.43 -3.09 -12.13
C HIS A 36 4.94 -1.65 -11.95
N VAL A 37 5.59 -1.09 -12.95
CA VAL A 37 6.13 0.27 -12.90
C VAL A 37 5.01 1.31 -12.83
N LEU A 38 3.96 1.14 -13.64
CA LEU A 38 2.78 1.99 -13.58
C LEU A 38 2.03 1.86 -12.23
N THR A 39 2.10 0.68 -11.59
CA THR A 39 1.59 0.48 -10.23
C THR A 39 2.33 1.37 -9.21
N LEU A 40 3.66 1.51 -9.35
CA LEU A 40 4.47 2.39 -8.51
C LEU A 40 4.23 3.88 -8.83
N ALA A 41 4.18 4.24 -10.12
CA ALA A 41 3.93 5.62 -10.56
C ALA A 41 2.54 6.14 -10.17
N ALA A 42 1.52 5.28 -10.20
CA ALA A 42 0.18 5.65 -9.74
C ALA A 42 0.16 6.00 -8.25
N PHE A 43 0.95 5.30 -7.43
CA PHE A 43 1.11 5.64 -6.02
C PHE A 43 1.66 7.06 -5.84
N ARG A 44 2.53 7.50 -6.75
CA ARG A 44 3.06 8.88 -6.79
C ARG A 44 2.03 9.93 -7.18
N LYS A 45 1.17 9.67 -8.17
CA LYS A 45 0.14 10.63 -8.62
C LYS A 45 -0.86 11.02 -7.53
N ASP A 46 -1.02 10.19 -6.50
CA ASP A 46 -1.88 10.49 -5.35
C ASP A 46 -1.25 11.42 -4.30
N SER A 47 0.02 11.82 -4.50
CA SER A 47 0.78 12.73 -3.63
C SER A 47 0.17 14.13 -3.60
N PRO A 48 0.20 14.81 -2.44
CA PRO A 48 -0.08 16.25 -2.37
C PRO A 48 1.04 17.10 -3.00
N HIS A 49 2.22 16.53 -3.28
CA HIS A 49 3.33 17.27 -3.86
C HIS A 49 3.17 17.42 -5.38
N PRO A 50 3.28 18.65 -5.91
CA PRO A 50 3.18 18.86 -7.35
C PRO A 50 4.31 18.11 -8.06
N VAL A 51 3.92 17.29 -9.03
CA VAL A 51 4.89 16.59 -9.88
C VAL A 51 5.51 17.62 -10.84
N HIS A 52 6.82 17.53 -11.10
CA HIS A 52 7.43 18.27 -12.19
C HIS A 52 6.75 17.90 -13.51
N SER A 53 6.03 18.86 -14.12
CA SER A 53 5.26 18.66 -15.36
C SER A 53 6.10 18.14 -16.54
N GLN A 54 7.42 18.44 -16.55
CA GLN A 54 8.38 17.90 -17.52
C GLN A 54 8.69 16.41 -17.32
N LEU A 55 8.54 15.86 -16.11
CA LEU A 55 8.76 14.45 -15.84
C LEU A 55 7.53 13.61 -16.18
N GLU A 56 6.32 14.15 -15.98
CA GLU A 56 5.09 13.47 -16.40
C GLU A 56 5.00 13.32 -17.92
N SER A 57 5.35 14.36 -18.68
CA SER A 57 5.36 14.32 -20.15
C SER A 57 6.37 13.32 -20.72
N ASN A 58 7.37 12.93 -19.93
CA ASN A 58 8.40 11.96 -20.29
C ASN A 58 8.24 10.61 -19.58
N LEU A 59 7.12 10.36 -18.88
CA LEU A 59 6.95 9.16 -18.06
C LEU A 59 7.21 7.87 -18.84
N GLN A 60 6.64 7.73 -20.04
CA GLN A 60 6.84 6.52 -20.85
C GLN A 60 8.31 6.30 -21.20
N LYS A 61 9.04 7.36 -21.55
CA LYS A 61 10.48 7.29 -21.83
C LYS A 61 11.28 6.88 -20.59
N LEU A 62 10.91 7.36 -19.40
CA LEU A 62 11.51 6.93 -18.14
C LEU A 62 11.26 5.44 -17.86
N ILE A 63 10.05 4.96 -18.12
CA ILE A 63 9.68 3.54 -17.98
C ILE A 63 10.48 2.67 -18.96
N ASP A 64 10.66 3.13 -20.20
CA ASP A 64 11.42 2.40 -21.22
C ASP A 64 12.91 2.31 -20.86
N ASN A 65 13.53 3.41 -20.46
CA ASN A 65 14.91 3.40 -19.97
C ASN A 65 15.07 2.49 -18.73
N PHE A 66 14.11 2.55 -17.81
CA PHE A 66 14.15 1.72 -16.61
C PHE A 66 14.00 0.22 -16.92
N PHE A 67 13.27 -0.13 -17.98
CA PHE A 67 13.19 -1.50 -18.46
C PHE A 67 14.52 -2.01 -19.01
N GLU A 68 15.26 -1.17 -19.73
CA GLU A 68 16.60 -1.53 -20.21
C GLU A 68 17.58 -1.73 -19.04
N ASP A 69 17.54 -0.86 -18.03
CA ASP A 69 18.32 -1.03 -16.80
C ASP A 69 17.97 -2.35 -16.08
N TYR A 70 16.67 -2.69 -16.01
CA TYR A 70 16.19 -3.94 -15.45
C TYR A 70 16.69 -5.16 -16.25
N LYS A 71 16.61 -5.11 -17.59
CA LYS A 71 17.06 -6.19 -18.48
C LYS A 71 18.55 -6.44 -18.43
N ASN A 72 19.36 -5.39 -18.25
CA ASN A 72 20.80 -5.50 -18.08
C ASN A 72 21.20 -6.29 -16.82
N LEU A 73 20.24 -6.58 -15.94
CA LEU A 73 20.38 -7.37 -14.73
C LEU A 73 19.64 -8.72 -14.83
N ASP A 74 19.21 -9.15 -16.01
CA ASP A 74 18.59 -10.47 -16.19
C ASP A 74 19.57 -11.59 -15.81
N GLY A 75 19.10 -12.51 -14.96
CA GLY A 75 19.93 -13.60 -14.42
C GLY A 75 20.81 -13.22 -13.22
N GLU A 76 20.90 -11.93 -12.86
CA GLU A 76 21.56 -11.49 -11.63
C GLU A 76 20.76 -11.93 -10.39
N LYS A 77 21.45 -12.55 -9.44
CA LYS A 77 20.88 -13.12 -8.21
C LYS A 77 21.28 -12.33 -6.96
N TYR A 78 22.36 -11.55 -7.02
CA TYR A 78 22.82 -10.75 -5.90
C TYR A 78 21.97 -9.48 -5.78
N LEU A 79 21.31 -9.34 -4.63
CA LEU A 79 20.45 -8.21 -4.35
C LEU A 79 21.21 -6.88 -4.42
N ASP A 80 22.44 -6.82 -3.94
CA ASP A 80 23.23 -5.58 -3.95
C ASP A 80 23.48 -5.05 -5.36
N THR A 81 23.69 -5.95 -6.33
CA THR A 81 23.78 -5.57 -7.75
C THR A 81 22.43 -5.08 -8.26
N ARG A 82 21.34 -5.80 -7.93
CA ARG A 82 19.99 -5.41 -8.36
C ARG A 82 19.51 -4.10 -7.74
N ALA A 83 19.95 -3.79 -6.52
CA ALA A 83 19.62 -2.55 -5.82
C ALA A 83 20.15 -1.29 -6.53
N LYS A 84 21.03 -1.42 -7.53
CA LYS A 84 21.41 -0.32 -8.45
C LYS A 84 20.21 0.24 -9.22
N LEU A 85 19.15 -0.55 -9.43
CA LEU A 85 17.90 -0.08 -10.04
C LEU A 85 17.28 1.09 -9.27
N LEU A 86 17.53 1.19 -7.96
CA LEU A 86 17.06 2.29 -7.12
C LEU A 86 17.71 3.63 -7.48
N ASP A 87 18.87 3.60 -8.13
CA ASP A 87 19.61 4.80 -8.56
C ASP A 87 19.14 5.30 -9.95
N SER A 88 18.22 4.58 -10.60
CA SER A 88 17.67 4.97 -11.91
C SER A 88 16.89 6.29 -11.83
N THR A 89 16.86 7.01 -12.96
CA THR A 89 16.08 8.25 -13.07
C THR A 89 14.60 8.03 -12.74
N PHE A 90 14.03 6.86 -13.08
CA PHE A 90 12.65 6.53 -12.76
C PHE A 90 12.44 6.38 -11.23
N MET A 91 13.31 5.65 -10.54
CA MET A 91 13.19 5.47 -9.08
C MET A 91 13.44 6.78 -8.32
N ASN A 92 14.38 7.59 -8.77
CA ASN A 92 14.60 8.94 -8.22
C ASN A 92 13.40 9.85 -8.49
N TYR A 93 12.81 9.80 -9.69
CA TYR A 93 11.53 10.46 -9.98
C TYR A 93 10.44 10.02 -9.01
N LEU A 94 10.38 8.74 -8.63
CA LEU A 94 9.40 8.27 -7.67
C LEU A 94 9.61 8.82 -6.27
N ILE A 95 10.82 9.13 -5.82
CA ILE A 95 11.05 9.63 -4.45
C ILE A 95 11.33 11.12 -4.35
N ASP A 96 11.43 11.84 -5.47
CA ASP A 96 11.74 13.28 -5.52
C ASP A 96 10.82 14.07 -4.57
N ILE A 97 11.38 14.47 -3.43
CA ILE A 97 10.70 15.17 -2.33
C ILE A 97 11.00 16.65 -2.55
N GLY A 98 10.01 17.43 -3.00
CA GLY A 98 10.11 18.88 -2.84
C GLY A 98 10.24 19.19 -1.34
N GLU A 99 11.22 20.00 -0.96
CA GLU A 99 11.70 20.36 0.40
C GLU A 99 10.62 20.56 1.48
N SER A 100 9.92 19.49 1.85
CA SER A 100 8.90 19.51 2.87
C SER A 100 9.27 18.42 3.86
N SER A 101 9.77 18.86 5.01
CA SER A 101 10.09 17.98 6.13
C SER A 101 8.85 17.17 6.46
N ILE A 102 8.93 15.86 6.27
CA ILE A 102 7.90 14.92 6.70
C ILE A 102 7.83 15.00 8.23
N ASP A 103 6.62 15.01 8.78
CA ASP A 103 6.42 15.04 10.22
C ASP A 103 7.09 13.81 10.87
N PRO A 104 7.92 13.97 11.91
CA PRO A 104 8.60 12.85 12.56
C PRO A 104 7.64 11.75 13.07
N GLU A 105 6.44 12.10 13.55
CA GLU A 105 5.45 11.11 14.03
C GLU A 105 4.90 10.27 12.84
N ILE A 106 4.76 10.89 11.67
CA ILE A 106 4.43 10.18 10.41
C ILE A 106 5.58 9.28 10.01
N GLN A 107 6.80 9.77 10.05
CA GLN A 107 7.98 9.01 9.65
C GLN A 107 8.20 7.78 10.53
N ASP A 108 8.06 7.91 11.84
CA ASP A 108 8.15 6.79 12.79
C ASP A 108 7.07 5.74 12.53
N TYR A 109 5.81 6.16 12.33
CA TYR A 109 4.73 5.26 11.97
C TYR A 109 5.02 4.50 10.66
N VAL A 110 5.47 5.23 9.63
CA VAL A 110 5.75 4.68 8.31
C VAL A 110 6.83 3.63 8.38
N ASN A 111 7.94 3.97 9.02
CA ASN A 111 9.10 3.10 9.14
C ASN A 111 8.72 1.85 9.94
N ASP A 112 8.26 2.04 11.18
CA ASP A 112 8.16 0.95 12.12
C ASP A 112 6.94 0.05 11.93
N ILE A 113 5.91 0.54 11.25
CA ILE A 113 4.63 -0.17 11.18
C ILE A 113 4.19 -0.35 9.73
N GLY A 114 4.19 0.71 8.92
CA GLY A 114 3.77 0.64 7.52
C GLY A 114 4.68 -0.25 6.66
N ILE A 115 5.98 0.07 6.64
CA ILE A 115 6.99 -0.64 5.85
C ILE A 115 7.21 -2.04 6.41
N TYR A 116 7.36 -2.16 7.72
CA TYR A 116 7.56 -3.45 8.38
C TYR A 116 6.47 -4.46 8.00
N SER A 117 5.19 -4.09 8.16
CA SER A 117 4.08 -4.99 7.80
C SER A 117 4.01 -5.28 6.30
N ALA A 118 4.34 -4.33 5.42
CA ALA A 118 4.38 -4.58 3.97
C ALA A 118 5.50 -5.56 3.58
N PHE A 119 6.68 -5.43 4.19
CA PHE A 119 7.82 -6.33 3.96
C PHE A 119 7.52 -7.73 4.51
N LYS A 120 6.97 -7.82 5.73
CA LYS A 120 6.53 -9.09 6.31
C LYS A 120 5.46 -9.77 5.45
N GLY A 121 4.42 -9.05 5.03
CA GLY A 121 3.31 -9.57 4.24
C GLY A 121 3.70 -10.00 2.82
N THR A 122 4.85 -9.55 2.32
CA THR A 122 5.41 -9.97 1.03
C THR A 122 6.58 -10.94 1.18
N HIS A 123 6.88 -11.41 2.40
CA HIS A 123 8.02 -12.29 2.70
C HIS A 123 9.39 -11.70 2.33
N ASN A 124 9.57 -10.39 2.51
CA ASN A 124 10.81 -9.65 2.22
C ASN A 124 11.35 -8.91 3.45
N LEU A 125 11.10 -9.42 4.66
CA LEU A 125 11.52 -8.77 5.90
C LEU A 125 13.05 -8.69 6.06
N ASP A 126 13.78 -9.60 5.42
CA ASP A 126 15.24 -9.57 5.28
C ASP A 126 15.76 -8.28 4.62
N LEU A 127 14.91 -7.57 3.88
CA LEU A 127 15.28 -6.34 3.19
C LEU A 127 15.07 -5.07 4.02
N TYR A 128 14.44 -5.18 5.19
CA TYR A 128 13.96 -4.02 5.95
C TYR A 128 15.08 -3.06 6.39
N GLU A 129 16.26 -3.58 6.75
CA GLU A 129 17.43 -2.79 7.17
C GLU A 129 18.51 -2.70 6.07
N THR A 130 18.10 -2.76 4.80
CA THR A 130 19.01 -2.65 3.64
C THR A 130 18.78 -1.35 2.88
N LYS A 131 19.61 -1.05 1.87
CA LYS A 131 19.38 0.08 0.92
C LYS A 131 17.97 0.02 0.30
N VAL A 132 17.45 -1.17 0.04
CA VAL A 132 16.08 -1.38 -0.48
C VAL A 132 15.03 -0.97 0.55
N GLY A 133 15.26 -1.33 1.82
CA GLY A 133 14.44 -0.92 2.95
C GLY A 133 14.43 0.60 3.13
N GLU A 134 15.60 1.23 3.15
CA GLU A 134 15.74 2.68 3.26
C GLU A 134 15.03 3.43 2.12
N TRP A 135 15.21 2.98 0.88
CA TRP A 135 14.50 3.57 -0.25
C TRP A 135 12.98 3.44 -0.09
N ALA A 136 12.49 2.27 0.34
CA ALA A 136 11.06 2.03 0.52
C ALA A 136 10.45 2.88 1.65
N LYS A 137 11.19 3.09 2.75
CA LYS A 137 10.84 3.99 3.84
C LYS A 137 10.63 5.41 3.33
N VAL A 138 11.62 5.93 2.59
CA VAL A 138 11.54 7.25 1.95
C VAL A 138 10.37 7.33 0.97
N PHE A 139 10.25 6.34 0.08
CA PHE A 139 9.16 6.27 -0.89
C PHE A 139 7.79 6.36 -0.22
N LEU A 140 7.49 5.50 0.76
CA LEU A 140 6.18 5.50 1.39
C LEU A 140 5.91 6.82 2.14
N ALA A 141 6.91 7.37 2.83
CA ALA A 141 6.78 8.62 3.55
C ALA A 141 6.40 9.79 2.61
N SER A 142 6.95 9.82 1.39
CA SER A 142 6.74 10.89 0.41
C SER A 142 5.34 10.94 -0.24
N PHE A 143 4.50 9.90 -0.09
CA PHE A 143 3.19 9.79 -0.77
C PHE A 143 1.98 9.87 0.15
N LEU A 144 2.26 10.12 1.40
CA LEU A 144 1.37 9.75 2.45
C LEU A 144 0.61 11.01 2.90
N ARG A 145 -0.67 11.10 2.50
CA ARG A 145 -1.55 12.21 2.89
C ARG A 145 -1.72 12.25 4.41
N LYS A 146 -1.43 13.41 5.03
CA LYS A 146 -1.52 13.63 6.48
C LYS A 146 -2.81 13.07 7.10
N GLU A 147 -3.95 13.38 6.48
CA GLU A 147 -5.29 13.00 6.97
C GLU A 147 -5.53 11.48 7.08
N THR A 148 -5.02 10.70 6.13
CA THR A 148 -5.22 9.23 6.13
C THR A 148 -4.33 8.55 7.17
N ILE A 149 -3.14 9.09 7.41
CA ILE A 149 -2.17 8.53 8.34
C ILE A 149 -2.48 8.92 9.77
N GLN A 150 -3.04 10.11 9.98
CA GLN A 150 -3.35 10.60 11.31
C GLN A 150 -4.25 9.64 12.08
N TYR A 151 -5.32 9.11 11.47
CA TYR A 151 -6.13 8.08 12.11
C TYR A 151 -5.38 6.78 12.39
N ASN A 152 -4.35 6.45 11.61
CA ASN A 152 -3.52 5.27 11.87
C ASN A 152 -2.54 5.49 13.03
N ILE A 153 -1.99 6.70 13.14
CA ILE A 153 -1.14 7.12 14.26
C ILE A 153 -1.98 7.12 15.53
N GLU A 154 -3.13 7.81 15.52
CA GLU A 154 -4.04 7.92 16.66
C GLU A 154 -4.56 6.55 17.10
N ALA A 155 -4.91 5.64 16.17
CA ALA A 155 -5.33 4.29 16.52
C ALA A 155 -4.24 3.50 17.28
N LYS A 156 -2.96 3.85 17.12
CA LYS A 156 -1.83 3.13 17.70
C LYS A 156 -1.12 3.92 18.81
N ARG A 157 -1.61 5.12 19.14
CA ARG A 157 -1.02 5.98 20.15
C ARG A 157 -0.99 5.28 21.51
N GLY A 158 0.15 5.35 22.20
CA GLY A 158 0.34 4.70 23.50
C GLY A 158 0.60 3.19 23.45
N LEU A 159 0.64 2.57 22.26
CA LEU A 159 1.02 1.16 22.11
C LEU A 159 2.54 1.02 21.97
N THR A 160 3.07 -0.15 22.37
CA THR A 160 4.44 -0.54 21.99
C THR A 160 4.53 -0.80 20.49
N LYS A 161 5.74 -0.72 19.92
CA LYS A 161 5.97 -0.98 18.48
C LYS A 161 5.50 -2.39 18.09
N GLU A 162 5.79 -3.39 18.92
CA GLU A 162 5.42 -4.79 18.71
C GLU A 162 3.91 -4.95 18.66
N ARG A 163 3.18 -4.34 19.60
CA ARG A 163 1.72 -4.41 19.64
C ARG A 163 1.08 -3.68 18.47
N ALA A 164 1.62 -2.53 18.10
CA ALA A 164 1.17 -1.75 16.95
C ALA A 164 1.35 -2.52 15.62
N ARG A 165 2.45 -3.27 15.49
CA ARG A 165 2.71 -4.19 14.36
C ARG A 165 1.70 -5.34 14.33
N GLU A 166 1.51 -6.03 15.46
CA GLU A 166 0.56 -7.15 15.56
C GLU A 166 -0.86 -6.75 15.13
N LEU A 167 -1.36 -5.62 15.62
CA LEU A 167 -2.69 -5.13 15.25
C LEU A 167 -2.80 -4.72 13.78
N THR A 168 -1.69 -4.24 13.19
CA THR A 168 -1.61 -3.92 11.75
C THR A 168 -1.64 -5.17 10.89
N ASP A 169 -0.95 -6.22 11.33
CA ASP A 169 -0.92 -7.51 10.66
C ASP A 169 -2.32 -8.15 10.68
N LYS A 170 -2.97 -8.19 11.85
CA LYS A 170 -4.37 -8.65 11.97
C LYS A 170 -5.31 -7.85 11.06
N ASN A 171 -5.17 -6.53 11.02
CA ASN A 171 -5.96 -5.70 10.11
C ASN A 171 -5.74 -6.08 8.64
N THR A 172 -4.49 -6.35 8.26
CA THR A 172 -4.13 -6.80 6.91
C THR A 172 -4.79 -8.15 6.59
N GLU A 173 -4.75 -9.11 7.51
CA GLU A 173 -5.38 -10.42 7.39
C GLU A 173 -6.90 -10.34 7.23
N ILE A 174 -7.55 -9.35 7.84
CA ILE A 174 -8.98 -9.10 7.64
C ILE A 174 -9.23 -8.53 6.23
N SER A 175 -8.37 -7.61 5.79
CA SER A 175 -8.55 -6.92 4.52
C SER A 175 -8.27 -7.79 3.29
N GLY A 176 -7.31 -8.72 3.40
CA GLY A 176 -6.83 -9.52 2.27
C GLY A 176 -7.90 -10.37 1.57
N PRO A 177 -8.67 -11.22 2.28
CA PRO A 177 -9.61 -12.14 1.66
C PRO A 177 -10.70 -11.45 0.83
N TRP A 178 -11.35 -10.42 1.38
CA TRP A 178 -12.41 -9.74 0.64
C TRP A 178 -11.87 -8.91 -0.51
N TYR A 179 -10.67 -8.35 -0.34
CA TYR A 179 -9.99 -7.64 -1.39
C TYR A 179 -9.67 -8.58 -2.56
N GLN A 180 -9.16 -9.79 -2.28
CA GLN A 180 -8.93 -10.82 -3.30
C GLN A 180 -10.24 -11.26 -3.98
N ALA A 181 -11.31 -11.45 -3.21
CA ALA A 181 -12.63 -11.77 -3.75
C ALA A 181 -13.13 -10.68 -4.72
N TYR A 182 -12.91 -9.40 -4.38
CA TYR A 182 -13.21 -8.28 -5.27
C TYR A 182 -12.39 -8.35 -6.57
N THR A 183 -11.08 -8.61 -6.49
CA THR A 183 -10.23 -8.71 -7.70
C THR A 183 -10.61 -9.85 -8.64
N LYS A 184 -11.20 -10.92 -8.09
CA LYS A 184 -11.70 -12.06 -8.86
C LYS A 184 -13.11 -11.83 -9.43
N GLY A 185 -13.75 -10.70 -9.10
CA GLY A 185 -15.13 -10.38 -9.49
C GLY A 185 -16.19 -11.06 -8.62
N ASN A 186 -15.80 -11.73 -7.53
CA ASN A 186 -16.72 -12.40 -6.63
C ASN A 186 -17.43 -11.40 -5.71
N VAL A 187 -16.77 -10.29 -5.35
CA VAL A 187 -17.35 -9.19 -4.56
C VAL A 187 -17.47 -7.95 -5.44
N SER A 188 -18.63 -7.29 -5.41
CA SER A 188 -18.86 -6.06 -6.18
C SER A 188 -18.46 -4.80 -5.40
N LEU A 189 -18.33 -3.67 -6.09
CA LEU A 189 -18.09 -2.38 -5.43
C LEU A 189 -19.25 -1.99 -4.49
N GLU A 190 -20.49 -2.31 -4.86
CA GLU A 190 -21.66 -2.08 -4.01
C GLU A 190 -21.59 -2.88 -2.71
N GLN A 191 -21.07 -4.11 -2.76
CA GLN A 191 -20.82 -4.91 -1.55
C GLN A 191 -19.76 -4.26 -0.64
N VAL A 192 -18.70 -3.66 -1.20
CA VAL A 192 -17.70 -2.91 -0.41
C VAL A 192 -18.30 -1.62 0.18
N LYS A 193 -19.17 -0.92 -0.56
CA LYS A 193 -19.92 0.24 -0.05
C LYS A 193 -20.85 -0.16 1.10
N LEU A 194 -21.52 -1.31 0.99
CA LEU A 194 -22.33 -1.88 2.06
C LEU A 194 -21.48 -2.20 3.29
N LEU A 195 -20.36 -2.92 3.15
CA LEU A 195 -19.44 -3.16 4.27
C LEU A 195 -19.07 -1.87 5.00
N ARG A 196 -18.69 -0.82 4.27
CA ARG A 196 -18.39 0.50 4.85
C ARG A 196 -19.59 1.09 5.60
N LYS A 197 -20.81 0.95 5.05
CA LYS A 197 -22.05 1.41 5.70
C LYS A 197 -22.31 0.64 7.00
N HIS A 198 -22.20 -0.68 7.01
CA HIS A 198 -22.36 -1.51 8.20
C HIS A 198 -21.28 -1.20 9.27
N LEU A 199 -20.03 -0.96 8.88
CA LEU A 199 -18.98 -0.55 9.83
C LEU A 199 -19.23 0.85 10.43
N LYS A 200 -19.94 1.72 9.73
CA LYS A 200 -20.37 3.03 10.26
C LYS A 200 -21.60 2.91 11.18
N HIS A 201 -22.45 1.93 10.91
CA HIS A 201 -23.72 1.67 11.58
C HIS A 201 -23.81 0.19 11.98
N PRO A 202 -23.06 -0.25 13.01
CA PRO A 202 -22.95 -1.66 13.40
C PRO A 202 -24.27 -2.30 13.82
N GLU A 203 -25.28 -1.49 14.13
CA GLU A 203 -26.65 -1.90 14.43
C GLU A 203 -27.43 -2.44 13.22
N LEU A 204 -26.95 -2.22 11.99
CA LEU A 204 -27.61 -2.68 10.78
C LEU A 204 -27.40 -4.19 10.53
N ASP A 205 -28.47 -4.90 10.20
CA ASP A 205 -28.49 -6.35 9.89
C ASP A 205 -27.53 -6.71 8.74
N THR A 206 -26.62 -7.65 8.97
CA THR A 206 -25.60 -8.09 8.00
C THR A 206 -26.12 -9.01 6.90
N LYS A 207 -27.40 -9.45 6.93
CA LYS A 207 -27.97 -10.41 5.96
C LYS A 207 -27.82 -10.06 4.48
N ASN A 208 -27.58 -8.80 4.13
CA ASN A 208 -27.38 -8.35 2.75
C ASN A 208 -25.92 -8.32 2.31
N LEU A 209 -24.99 -8.62 3.24
CA LEU A 209 -23.58 -8.76 2.95
C LEU A 209 -23.32 -10.15 2.37
N GLN A 210 -22.52 -10.19 1.31
CA GLN A 210 -21.91 -11.43 0.87
C GLN A 210 -20.98 -11.99 1.95
N SER A 211 -20.81 -13.31 2.00
CA SER A 211 -20.06 -14.02 3.06
C SER A 211 -18.68 -13.43 3.36
N GLU A 212 -17.90 -13.06 2.34
CA GLU A 212 -16.59 -12.44 2.52
C GLU A 212 -16.66 -11.04 3.18
N MET A 213 -17.70 -10.25 2.86
CA MET A 213 -17.93 -8.95 3.48
C MET A 213 -18.43 -9.09 4.93
N GLU A 214 -19.33 -10.03 5.18
CA GLU A 214 -19.85 -10.31 6.52
C GLU A 214 -18.72 -10.79 7.45
N THR A 215 -17.87 -11.69 6.95
CA THR A 215 -16.67 -12.14 7.68
C THR A 215 -15.75 -10.96 7.99
N ALA A 216 -15.51 -10.09 7.02
CA ALA A 216 -14.68 -8.90 7.22
C ALA A 216 -15.28 -7.96 8.28
N PHE A 217 -16.59 -7.73 8.23
CA PHE A 217 -17.31 -6.92 9.21
C PHE A 217 -17.09 -7.44 10.64
N HIS A 218 -17.38 -8.72 10.89
CA HIS A 218 -17.24 -9.29 12.24
C HIS A 218 -15.80 -9.29 12.74
N LYS A 219 -14.83 -9.58 11.86
CA LYS A 219 -13.43 -9.53 12.26
C LYS A 219 -12.98 -8.11 12.58
N TYR A 220 -13.41 -7.10 11.82
CA TYR A 220 -13.09 -5.70 12.16
C TYR A 220 -13.71 -5.27 13.49
N GLN A 221 -14.96 -5.68 13.77
CA GLN A 221 -15.61 -5.43 15.06
C GLN A 221 -14.87 -6.10 16.22
N THR A 222 -14.43 -7.35 16.02
CA THR A 222 -13.66 -8.09 17.02
C THR A 222 -12.31 -7.42 17.29
N LEU A 223 -11.58 -7.08 16.22
CA LEU A 223 -10.28 -6.44 16.31
C LEU A 223 -10.36 -5.07 17.00
N LYS A 224 -11.46 -4.34 16.89
CA LYS A 224 -11.67 -3.06 17.61
C LYS A 224 -11.47 -3.21 19.12
N ASN A 225 -11.87 -4.33 19.70
CA ASN A 225 -11.78 -4.57 21.15
C ASN A 225 -10.34 -4.85 21.62
N GLU A 226 -9.43 -5.12 20.69
CA GLU A 226 -8.01 -5.32 20.98
C GLU A 226 -7.22 -4.02 21.11
N TYR A 227 -7.85 -2.87 20.82
CA TYR A 227 -7.30 -1.53 21.00
C TYR A 227 -7.74 -0.93 22.35
N PRO A 228 -6.91 -0.07 22.97
CA PRO A 228 -7.31 0.76 24.12
C PRO A 228 -8.61 1.51 23.81
N GLU A 229 -9.46 1.70 24.82
CA GLU A 229 -10.81 2.25 24.64
C GLU A 229 -10.78 3.62 23.97
N GLU A 230 -9.83 4.47 24.39
CA GLU A 230 -9.54 5.79 23.85
C GLU A 230 -9.17 5.77 22.36
N ASN A 231 -8.58 4.67 21.86
CA ASN A 231 -8.12 4.54 20.48
C ASN A 231 -9.18 3.92 19.55
N ARG A 232 -10.25 3.33 20.10
CA ARG A 232 -11.25 2.58 19.31
C ARG A 232 -11.95 3.43 18.25
N ASN A 233 -12.16 4.73 18.51
CA ASN A 233 -12.72 5.64 17.52
C ASN A 233 -11.75 5.87 16.36
N ALA A 234 -10.48 6.17 16.67
CA ALA A 234 -9.44 6.36 15.66
C ALA A 234 -9.26 5.11 14.78
N TYR A 235 -9.28 3.90 15.38
CA TYR A 235 -9.29 2.64 14.63
C TYR A 235 -10.50 2.55 13.68
N GLN A 236 -11.70 2.89 14.14
CA GLN A 236 -12.89 2.88 13.28
C GLN A 236 -12.77 3.89 12.13
N GLN A 237 -12.31 5.11 12.39
CA GLN A 237 -12.07 6.12 11.34
C GLN A 237 -11.01 5.69 10.35
N MET A 238 -9.93 5.05 10.82
CA MET A 238 -8.90 4.46 9.97
C MET A 238 -9.50 3.49 8.95
N ILE A 239 -10.35 2.55 9.37
CA ILE A 239 -10.98 1.57 8.48
C ILE A 239 -11.94 2.26 7.50
N LEU A 240 -12.79 3.17 7.98
CA LEU A 240 -13.76 3.89 7.16
C LEU A 240 -13.09 4.79 6.11
N SER A 241 -11.96 5.40 6.48
CA SER A 241 -11.12 6.22 5.59
C SER A 241 -10.48 5.34 4.52
N ASN A 242 -9.87 4.22 4.90
CA ASN A 242 -9.27 3.28 3.95
C ASN A 242 -10.29 2.72 2.94
N LEU A 243 -11.48 2.33 3.40
CA LEU A 243 -12.56 1.87 2.52
C LEU A 243 -13.10 3.00 1.63
N LYS A 244 -13.21 4.23 2.15
CA LYS A 244 -13.62 5.40 1.35
C LYS A 244 -12.61 5.64 0.22
N THR A 245 -11.32 5.66 0.52
CA THR A 245 -10.25 5.82 -0.47
C THR A 245 -10.32 4.73 -1.53
N PHE A 246 -10.47 3.46 -1.12
CA PHE A 246 -10.67 2.37 -2.06
C PHE A 246 -11.87 2.62 -2.99
N ILE A 247 -13.05 2.90 -2.44
CA ILE A 247 -14.27 3.14 -3.23
C ILE A 247 -14.11 4.31 -4.21
N GLN A 248 -13.52 5.41 -3.76
CA GLN A 248 -13.29 6.58 -4.61
C GLN A 248 -12.38 6.25 -5.79
N LYS A 249 -11.31 5.52 -5.54
CA LYS A 249 -10.36 5.13 -6.57
C LYS A 249 -11.02 4.21 -7.59
N VAL A 250 -11.79 3.20 -7.16
CA VAL A 250 -12.42 2.24 -8.08
C VAL A 250 -13.42 2.88 -9.04
N ASN A 251 -14.05 4.00 -8.66
CA ASN A 251 -15.02 4.72 -9.50
C ASN A 251 -14.38 5.62 -10.58
N GLN A 252 -13.05 5.77 -10.60
CA GLN A 252 -12.30 6.57 -11.57
C GLN A 252 -11.75 5.70 -12.69
#